data_AF-A0A850KZC6-F1
#
_entry.id   AF-A0A850KZC6-F1
#
_cell.length_a   1.000
_cell.length_b   1.000
_cell.length_c   1.000
_cell.angle_alpha   90.00
_cell.angle_beta   90.00
_cell.angle_gamma   90.00
#
_symmetry.space_group_name_H-M   'P 1'
#
loop_
_entity.id
_entity.type
_entity.pdbx_description
1 polymer ?
#
loop_
_entity_poly.entity_id
_entity_poly.type
_entity_poly.pdbx_seq_one_letter_code
_entity_poly.pdbx_strand_id
1 'polypeptide(L)'
;MKSVEYLKKVKKLKGLSSNKLGELLNMNHTSMSKLLTEKTTMSDYTASQVAEILGIDEMEIIALCNMERARKEEEKDYWFKKLQKLAACVIATATLAIGTLSHDIRSGDGAISAEKTALYAISAITALFLLLSHFA
;
A
#
# COMPACT_ATOMS: atom_id res chain seq x y z
N MET A 1 -1.63 7.78 -7.44
CA MET A 1 -1.16 6.49 -8.03
C MET A 1 -2.32 5.79 -8.74
N LYS A 2 -2.07 5.14 -9.89
CA LYS A 2 -3.04 4.26 -10.59
C LYS A 2 -2.92 2.81 -10.14
N SER A 3 -4.00 2.03 -10.25
CA SER A 3 -4.02 0.60 -9.86
C SER A 3 -2.96 -0.24 -10.57
N VAL A 4 -2.67 0.06 -11.84
CA VAL A 4 -1.62 -0.62 -12.62
C VAL A 4 -0.22 -0.51 -12.01
N GLU A 5 0.04 0.52 -11.21
CA GLU A 5 1.37 0.71 -10.59
C GLU A 5 1.68 -0.37 -9.56
N TYR A 6 0.68 -0.94 -8.89
CA TYR A 6 0.88 -2.10 -8.01
C TYR A 6 1.31 -3.34 -8.80
N LEU A 7 0.72 -3.55 -9.97
CA LEU A 7 1.13 -4.63 -10.88
C LEU A 7 2.58 -4.44 -11.38
N LYS A 8 2.96 -3.20 -11.72
CA LYS A 8 4.35 -2.85 -12.09
C LYS A 8 5.32 -3.03 -10.91
N LYS A 9 4.90 -2.72 -9.69
CA LYS A 9 5.68 -2.97 -8.47
C LYS A 9 5.94 -4.47 -8.28
N VAL A 10 4.92 -5.33 -8.42
CA VAL A 10 5.10 -6.80 -8.36
C VAL A 10 6.09 -7.26 -9.42
N LYS A 11 5.94 -6.79 -10.65
CA LYS A 11 6.85 -7.11 -11.76
C LYS A 11 8.31 -6.79 -11.40
N LYS A 12 8.55 -5.59 -10.85
CA LYS A 12 9.87 -5.12 -10.45
C LYS A 12 10.42 -5.90 -9.25
N LEU A 13 9.59 -6.11 -8.23
CA LEU A 13 9.94 -6.84 -7.00
C LEU A 13 10.42 -8.26 -7.29
N LYS A 14 9.73 -8.96 -8.20
CA LYS A 14 10.04 -10.35 -8.56
C LYS A 14 11.00 -10.47 -9.74
N GLY A 15 11.41 -9.36 -10.36
CA GLY A 15 12.28 -9.37 -11.55
C GLY A 15 11.68 -10.12 -12.75
N LEU A 16 10.35 -10.09 -12.92
CA LEU A 16 9.66 -10.90 -13.92
C LEU A 16 9.47 -10.17 -15.25
N SER A 17 9.48 -10.94 -16.34
CA SER A 17 8.93 -10.48 -17.62
C SER A 17 7.41 -10.40 -17.55
N SER A 18 6.79 -9.68 -18.49
CA SER A 18 5.32 -9.58 -18.53
C SER A 18 4.65 -10.96 -18.71
N ASN A 19 5.28 -11.87 -19.45
CA ASN A 19 4.76 -13.22 -19.66
C ASN A 19 4.78 -14.03 -18.36
N LYS A 20 5.91 -14.02 -17.63
CA LYS A 20 6.04 -14.71 -16.35
C LYS A 20 5.12 -14.12 -15.26
N LEU A 21 4.86 -12.80 -15.32
CA LEU A 21 3.86 -12.18 -14.45
C LEU A 21 2.44 -12.67 -14.78
N GLY A 22 2.13 -12.86 -16.06
CA GLY A 22 0.88 -13.48 -16.51
C GLY A 22 0.73 -14.90 -15.96
N GLU A 23 1.76 -15.72 -16.10
CA GLU A 23 1.79 -17.09 -15.54
C GLU A 23 1.58 -17.08 -14.02
N LEU A 24 2.28 -16.20 -13.29
CA LEU A 24 2.15 -16.07 -11.83
C LEU A 24 0.72 -15.74 -11.39
N LEU A 25 0.03 -14.86 -12.13
CA LEU A 25 -1.33 -14.42 -11.82
C LEU A 25 -2.41 -15.27 -12.54
N ASN A 26 -2.02 -16.37 -13.18
CA ASN A 26 -2.90 -17.20 -14.00
C ASN A 26 -3.70 -16.41 -15.05
N MET A 27 -3.04 -15.46 -15.72
CA MET A 27 -3.59 -14.59 -16.75
C MET A 27 -2.95 -14.86 -18.10
N ASN A 28 -3.76 -14.88 -19.16
CA ASN A 28 -3.23 -14.95 -20.52
C ASN A 28 -2.50 -13.64 -20.92
N HIS A 29 -1.65 -13.75 -21.96
CA HIS A 29 -0.85 -12.64 -22.47
C HIS A 29 -1.69 -11.41 -22.87
N THR A 30 -2.84 -11.63 -23.51
CA THR A 30 -3.73 -10.54 -23.96
C THR A 30 -4.30 -9.75 -22.79
N SER A 31 -4.78 -10.43 -21.75
CA SER A 31 -5.29 -9.79 -20.53
C SER A 31 -4.18 -9.04 -19.80
N MET A 32 -2.99 -9.63 -19.68
CA MET A 32 -1.82 -8.98 -19.09
C MET A 32 -1.40 -7.72 -19.85
N SER A 33 -1.38 -7.79 -21.19
CA SER A 33 -1.09 -6.63 -22.04
C SER A 33 -2.11 -5.51 -21.88
N LYS A 34 -3.41 -5.84 -21.82
CA LYS A 34 -4.48 -4.84 -21.58
C LYS A 34 -4.32 -4.14 -20.23
N LEU A 35 -3.93 -4.86 -19.17
CA LEU A 35 -3.65 -4.27 -17.87
C LEU A 35 -2.45 -3.34 -17.93
N LEU A 36 -1.31 -3.80 -18.46
CA LEU A 36 -0.07 -3.03 -18.53
C LEU A 36 -0.16 -1.80 -19.43
N THR A 37 -1.04 -1.83 -20.43
CA THR A 37 -1.35 -0.70 -21.32
C THR A 37 -2.53 0.14 -20.84
N GLU A 38 -3.03 -0.11 -19.63
CA GLU A 38 -4.10 0.66 -18.97
C GLU A 38 -5.42 0.67 -19.75
N LYS A 39 -5.62 -0.30 -20.66
CA LYS A 39 -6.88 -0.48 -21.41
C LYS A 39 -7.98 -1.10 -20.56
N THR A 40 -7.60 -1.74 -19.45
CA THR A 40 -8.52 -2.31 -18.45
C THR A 40 -7.91 -2.21 -17.05
N THR A 41 -8.75 -2.25 -16.04
CA THR A 41 -8.38 -2.37 -14.62
C THR A 41 -8.30 -3.84 -14.19
N MET A 42 -7.59 -4.14 -13.11
CA MET A 42 -7.57 -5.49 -12.49
C MET A 42 -8.95 -5.87 -11.94
N SER A 43 -9.28 -7.17 -11.96
CA SER A 43 -10.41 -7.69 -11.18
C SER A 43 -10.08 -7.67 -9.70
N ASP A 44 -11.10 -7.75 -8.84
CA ASP A 44 -10.88 -7.74 -7.38
C ASP A 44 -10.04 -8.95 -6.94
N TYR A 45 -10.24 -10.12 -7.56
CA TYR A 45 -9.41 -11.31 -7.32
C TYR A 45 -7.94 -11.08 -7.67
N THR A 46 -7.66 -10.50 -8.84
CA THR A 46 -6.27 -10.20 -9.24
C THR A 46 -5.67 -9.12 -8.35
N ALA A 47 -6.46 -8.13 -7.91
CA ALA A 47 -6.03 -7.12 -6.96
C ALA A 47 -5.63 -7.74 -5.61
N SER A 48 -6.41 -8.69 -5.08
CA SER A 48 -6.04 -9.45 -3.87
C SER A 48 -4.74 -10.24 -4.04
N GLN A 49 -4.56 -10.94 -5.17
CA GLN A 49 -3.30 -11.66 -5.43
C GLN A 49 -2.09 -10.72 -5.49
N VAL A 50 -2.24 -9.55 -6.12
CA VAL A 50 -1.19 -8.53 -6.17
C VAL A 50 -0.90 -7.99 -4.77
N ALA A 51 -1.93 -7.74 -3.96
CA ALA A 51 -1.78 -7.26 -2.59
C ALA A 51 -1.05 -8.29 -1.70
N GLU A 52 -1.40 -9.58 -1.83
CA GLU A 52 -0.74 -10.68 -1.12
C GLU A 52 0.77 -10.73 -1.45
N ILE A 53 1.13 -10.59 -2.73
CA ILE A 53 2.54 -10.59 -3.16
C ILE A 53 3.30 -9.37 -2.61
N LEU A 54 2.63 -8.22 -2.49
CA LEU A 54 3.22 -6.98 -1.98
C LEU A 54 3.18 -6.86 -0.45
N GLY A 55 2.40 -7.72 0.23
CA GLY A 55 2.21 -7.65 1.69
C GLY A 55 1.46 -6.39 2.14
N ILE A 56 0.52 -5.90 1.34
CA ILE A 56 -0.33 -4.75 1.67
C ILE A 56 -1.80 -5.15 1.80
N ASP A 57 -2.61 -4.25 2.34
CA ASP A 57 -4.05 -4.47 2.46
C ASP A 57 -4.71 -4.56 1.07
N GLU A 58 -5.45 -5.63 0.81
CA GLU A 58 -6.09 -5.87 -0.48
C GLU A 58 -7.16 -4.83 -0.83
N MET A 59 -7.83 -4.26 0.18
CA MET A 59 -8.85 -3.24 -0.04
C MET A 59 -8.27 -1.95 -0.59
N GLU A 60 -6.97 -1.68 -0.38
CA GLU A 60 -6.28 -0.55 -0.99
C GLU A 60 -6.29 -0.65 -2.52
N ILE A 61 -5.91 -1.81 -3.05
CA ILE A 61 -5.86 -2.03 -4.50
C ILE A 61 -7.29 -2.17 -5.07
N ILE A 62 -8.16 -2.93 -4.39
CA ILE A 62 -9.55 -3.15 -4.82
C ILE A 62 -10.31 -1.82 -4.91
N ALA A 63 -10.21 -0.96 -3.89
CA ALA A 63 -10.91 0.32 -3.91
C ALA A 63 -10.38 1.23 -5.02
N LEU A 64 -9.07 1.22 -5.28
CA LEU A 64 -8.48 1.98 -6.38
C LEU A 64 -8.95 1.46 -7.76
N CYS A 65 -8.98 0.14 -7.97
CA CYS A 65 -9.50 -0.48 -9.19
C CYS A 65 -10.96 -0.11 -9.46
N ASN A 66 -11.80 -0.15 -8.42
CA ASN A 66 -13.22 0.15 -8.57
C ASN A 66 -13.48 1.65 -8.75
N MET A 67 -12.70 2.51 -8.08
CA MET A 67 -12.73 3.95 -8.31
C MET A 67 -12.37 4.31 -9.76
N GLU A 68 -11.37 3.67 -10.36
CA GLU A 68 -10.99 3.86 -11.76
C GLU A 68 -12.06 3.39 -12.75
N ARG A 69 -12.81 2.33 -12.39
CA ARG A 69 -13.86 1.75 -13.23
C ARG A 69 -15.18 2.52 -13.13
N ALA A 70 -15.43 3.15 -11.99
CA ALA A 70 -16.67 3.84 -11.67
C ALA A 70 -16.96 4.97 -12.67
N ARG A 71 -18.17 4.95 -13.23
CA ARG A 71 -18.62 5.97 -14.21
C ARG A 71 -19.34 7.13 -13.54
N LYS A 72 -20.01 6.86 -12.42
CA LYS A 72 -20.76 7.85 -11.65
C LYS A 72 -19.88 8.45 -10.56
N GLU A 73 -20.04 9.74 -10.32
CA GLU A 73 -19.24 10.43 -9.31
C GLU A 73 -19.53 9.92 -7.88
N GLU A 74 -20.80 9.59 -7.59
CA GLU A 74 -21.22 9.00 -6.32
C GLU A 74 -20.49 7.69 -5.98
N GLU A 75 -20.24 6.87 -7.01
CA GLU A 75 -19.54 5.59 -6.87
C GLU A 75 -18.04 5.81 -6.66
N LYS A 76 -17.43 6.77 -7.39
CA LYS A 76 -16.03 7.16 -7.14
C LYS A 76 -15.83 7.68 -5.73
N ASP A 77 -16.73 8.54 -5.26
CA ASP A 77 -16.72 9.09 -3.91
C ASP A 77 -16.82 8.01 -2.84
N TYR A 78 -17.64 6.99 -3.07
CA TYR A 78 -17.75 5.84 -2.18
C TYR A 78 -16.41 5.11 -2.02
N TRP A 79 -15.75 4.80 -3.14
CA TRP A 79 -14.45 4.11 -3.13
C TRP A 79 -13.32 4.99 -2.59
N PHE A 80 -13.33 6.28 -2.89
CA PHE A 80 -12.39 7.25 -2.34
C PHE A 80 -12.49 7.32 -0.81
N LYS A 81 -13.71 7.36 -0.25
CA LYS A 81 -13.92 7.32 1.20
C LYS A 81 -13.42 6.02 1.84
N LYS A 82 -13.48 4.88 1.13
CA LYS A 82 -12.91 3.61 1.59
C LYS A 82 -11.39 3.70 1.68
N LEU A 83 -10.72 4.25 0.67
CA LEU A 83 -9.27 4.48 0.68
C LEU A 83 -8.84 5.38 1.84
N GLN A 84 -9.57 6.48 2.08
CA GLN A 84 -9.26 7.40 3.20
C GLN A 84 -9.32 6.72 4.56
N LYS A 85 -10.29 5.81 4.77
CA LYS A 85 -10.42 5.07 6.03
C LYS A 85 -9.25 4.12 6.27
N LEU A 86 -8.74 3.47 5.22
CA LEU A 86 -7.56 2.60 5.32
C LEU A 86 -6.32 3.41 5.69
N ALA A 87 -6.09 4.55 5.03
CA ALA A 87 -4.95 5.43 5.34
C ALA A 87 -4.99 5.98 6.78
N ALA A 88 -6.17 6.33 7.29
CA ALA A 88 -6.33 6.82 8.66
C ALA A 88 -6.00 5.75 9.73
N CYS A 89 -6.23 4.47 9.43
CA CYS A 89 -5.94 3.37 10.36
C CYS A 89 -4.43 3.17 10.61
N VAL A 90 -3.61 3.38 9.58
CA VAL A 90 -2.13 3.24 9.66
C VAL A 90 -1.50 4.31 10.57
N ILE A 91 -2.10 5.50 10.65
CA ILE A 91 -1.58 6.60 11.48
C ILE A 91 -1.87 6.35 12.98
N ALA A 92 -3.00 5.71 13.30
CA ALA A 92 -3.39 5.45 14.69
C ALA A 92 -2.47 4.44 15.39
N THR A 93 -1.98 3.41 14.67
CA THR A 93 -1.09 2.39 15.24
C THR A 93 0.34 2.89 15.43
N ALA A 94 0.85 3.71 14.52
CA ALA A 94 2.17 4.34 14.66
C ALA A 94 2.24 5.26 15.89
N THR A 95 1.15 5.97 16.19
CA THR A 95 1.10 6.90 17.35
C THR A 95 0.96 6.15 18.68
N LEU A 96 0.23 5.03 18.71
CA LEU A 96 0.08 4.21 19.92
C LEU A 96 1.36 3.45 20.28
N ALA A 97 2.16 3.02 19.30
CA ALA A 97 3.47 2.41 19.56
C ALA A 97 4.46 3.37 20.24
N ILE A 98 4.36 4.68 19.94
CA ILE A 98 5.16 5.72 20.60
C ILE A 98 4.65 5.98 22.03
N GLY A 99 3.32 5.91 22.23
CA GLY A 99 2.69 6.14 23.54
C GLY A 99 3.01 5.05 24.57
N THR A 100 3.05 3.77 24.19
CA THR A 100 3.36 2.67 25.12
C THR A 100 4.85 2.59 25.47
N LEU A 101 5.75 2.94 24.55
CA LEU A 101 7.19 3.06 24.84
C LEU A 101 7.50 4.23 25.78
N SER A 102 6.64 5.26 25.81
CA SER A 102 6.81 6.40 26.71
C SER A 102 6.46 6.08 28.17
N HIS A 103 5.66 5.03 28.43
CA HIS A 103 5.35 4.61 29.80
C HIS A 103 6.51 3.85 30.46
N ASP A 104 7.34 3.14 29.69
CA ASP A 104 8.50 2.39 30.22
C ASP A 104 9.71 3.27 30.55
N ILE A 105 9.80 4.50 30.02
CA ILE A 105 10.91 5.44 30.31
C ILE A 105 10.85 6.00 31.74
N ARG A 106 9.72 5.86 32.46
CA ARG A 106 9.58 6.38 33.83
C ARG A 106 10.13 5.45 34.92
N SER A 107 10.40 4.18 34.62
CA SER A 107 11.15 3.29 35.53
C SER A 107 12.63 3.41 35.24
N GLY A 108 13.33 4.13 36.12
CA GLY A 108 14.68 4.65 35.90
C GLY A 108 15.71 3.60 35.47
N ASP A 109 16.28 3.83 34.28
CA ASP A 109 17.67 3.50 33.96
C ASP A 109 18.15 4.50 32.88
N GLY A 110 18.71 5.61 33.36
CA GLY A 110 18.80 6.90 32.66
C GLY A 110 19.93 7.08 31.64
N ALA A 111 20.32 6.06 30.87
CA ALA A 111 21.44 6.22 29.93
C ALA A 111 21.28 5.63 28.52
N ILE A 112 20.26 4.80 28.23
CA ILE A 112 20.16 4.13 26.91
C ILE A 112 18.95 4.61 26.07
N SER A 113 18.22 5.65 26.48
CA SER A 113 16.85 5.84 25.97
C SER A 113 16.63 7.01 25.00
N ALA A 114 17.45 8.07 25.02
CA ALA A 114 17.18 9.25 24.18
C ALA A 114 17.60 9.06 22.70
N GLU A 115 18.79 8.51 22.47
CA GLU A 115 19.37 8.41 21.11
C GLU A 115 18.64 7.38 20.25
N LYS A 116 18.26 6.22 20.82
CA LYS A 116 17.48 5.20 20.12
C LYS A 116 16.07 5.70 19.80
N THR A 117 15.42 6.40 20.73
CA THR A 117 14.08 6.98 20.52
C THR A 117 14.10 8.02 19.41
N ALA A 118 15.13 8.85 19.36
CA ALA A 118 15.32 9.80 18.26
C ALA A 118 15.54 9.08 16.91
N LEU A 119 16.38 8.02 16.88
CA LEU A 119 16.59 7.22 15.67
C LEU A 119 15.31 6.56 15.16
N TYR A 120 14.48 6.01 16.06
CA TYR A 120 13.21 5.40 15.72
C TYR A 120 12.19 6.43 15.22
N ALA A 121 12.08 7.58 15.90
CA ALA A 121 11.20 8.67 15.47
C ALA A 121 11.60 9.20 14.08
N ILE A 122 12.91 9.39 13.83
CA ILE A 122 13.43 9.75 12.52
C ILE A 122 13.07 8.67 11.49
N SER A 123 13.31 7.39 11.78
CA SER A 123 12.99 6.30 10.85
C SER A 123 11.50 6.22 10.49
N ALA A 124 10.61 6.45 11.46
CA ALA A 124 9.17 6.43 11.26
C ALA A 124 8.70 7.63 10.43
N ILE A 125 9.29 8.81 10.67
CA ILE A 125 9.02 10.02 9.87
C ILE A 125 9.53 9.83 8.44
N THR A 126 10.71 9.22 8.24
CA THR A 126 11.24 8.92 6.89
C THR A 126 10.37 7.90 6.17
N ALA A 127 9.89 6.85 6.85
CA ALA A 127 8.99 5.86 6.27
C ALA A 127 7.63 6.49 5.89
N LEU A 128 7.10 7.40 6.72
CA LEU A 128 5.89 8.16 6.43
C LEU A 128 6.08 9.11 5.24
N PHE A 129 7.21 9.81 5.16
CA PHE A 129 7.53 10.69 4.04
C PHE A 129 7.67 9.89 2.72
N LEU A 130 8.30 8.72 2.78
CA LEU A 130 8.39 7.81 1.64
C LEU A 130 7.00 7.31 1.24
N LEU A 131 6.14 6.90 2.17
CA LEU A 131 4.76 6.50 1.89
C LEU A 131 3.96 7.64 1.24
N LEU A 132 4.05 8.86 1.76
CA LEU A 132 3.35 10.02 1.21
C LEU A 132 3.87 10.44 -0.18
N SER A 133 5.18 10.29 -0.44
CA SER A 133 5.76 10.52 -1.78
C SER A 133 5.34 9.49 -2.83
N HIS A 134 4.72 8.37 -2.45
CA HIS A 134 4.11 7.42 -3.39
C HIS A 134 2.69 7.83 -3.81
N PHE A 135 2.08 8.81 -3.13
CA PHE A 135 0.71 9.29 -3.40
C PHE A 135 0.64 10.63 -4.17
N ALA A 136 1.71 11.44 -4.17
CA ALA A 136 1.86 12.63 -5.02
C ALA A 136 2.33 12.25 -6.44
#